data_AF-A0A524H4T0-F1
#
_entry.id   AF-A0A524H4T0-F1
#
_cell.length_a   1.000
_cell.length_b   1.000
_cell.length_c   1.000
_cell.angle_alpha   90.00
_cell.angle_beta   90.00
_cell.angle_gamma   90.00
#
_symmetry.space_group_name_H-M   'P 1'
#
loop_
_entity.id
_entity.type
_entity.pdbx_description
1 polymer ?
#
loop_
_entity_poly.entity_id
_entity_poly.type
_entity_poly.pdbx_seq_one_letter_code
_entity_poly.pdbx_strand_id
1 'polypeptide(L)'
;MNDTERFKKLIEGGDCCISIVTYEERFVLDTIRQAAIDLKQGLWIWSVAGGVKEGFLTDSPYIADTETPTAGLRYLAETEQASICVVLDLAEHLKACSVLRALRNLIDRFEQLGNTLVMLDCNDTLPEVVKSYTKPFEISFPSQQELIEIVRKTLLRSHRKTPIEIGITKKGLDTIVRNLRGLTRRQAERVITDTVIEDKRFSDNDINRVIASKRGIIQRGGLLEYIETPLDLSEIGGMRRLKKWLNQRKGAFSPEASAFSLEAPRGVLMLGVQGAGKSLCAKAIATAWHQPLLRLDPG
;
A
#
# COMPACT_ATOMS: atom_id res chain seq x y z
N MET A 1 14.21 3.67 2.57
CA MET A 1 14.75 2.52 1.80
C MET A 1 13.65 2.11 0.83
N ASN A 2 13.96 2.05 -0.47
CA ASN A 2 12.97 1.70 -1.50
C ASN A 2 12.59 0.20 -1.39
N ASP A 3 11.38 -0.18 -1.78
CA ASP A 3 10.93 -1.58 -1.69
C ASP A 3 11.77 -2.50 -2.60
N THR A 4 12.26 -2.00 -3.74
CA THR A 4 13.22 -2.70 -4.61
C THR A 4 14.49 -3.11 -3.85
N GLU A 5 15.06 -2.21 -3.05
CA GLU A 5 16.27 -2.49 -2.27
C GLU A 5 16.00 -3.50 -1.14
N ARG A 6 14.84 -3.40 -0.50
CA ARG A 6 14.42 -4.38 0.52
C ARG A 6 14.27 -5.76 -0.09
N PHE A 7 13.65 -5.83 -1.26
CA PHE A 7 13.42 -7.07 -1.99
C PHE A 7 14.73 -7.70 -2.47
N LYS A 8 15.66 -6.90 -3.05
CA LYS A 8 16.99 -7.37 -3.45
C LYS A 8 17.76 -8.00 -2.28
N LYS A 9 17.73 -7.38 -1.10
CA LYS A 9 18.37 -7.94 0.10
C LYS A 9 17.82 -9.30 0.53
N LEU A 10 16.55 -9.59 0.25
CA LEU A 10 15.98 -10.92 0.52
C LEU A 10 16.54 -11.96 -0.44
N ILE A 11 16.63 -11.61 -1.74
CA ILE A 11 17.20 -12.49 -2.76
C ILE A 11 18.68 -12.74 -2.49
N GLU A 12 19.46 -11.68 -2.22
CA GLU A 12 20.88 -11.79 -1.86
C GLU A 12 21.08 -12.54 -0.53
N GLY A 13 20.10 -12.48 0.37
CA GLY A 13 20.08 -13.23 1.62
C GLY A 13 19.82 -14.73 1.46
N GLY A 14 19.52 -15.20 0.24
CA GLY A 14 19.25 -16.60 -0.07
C GLY A 14 17.82 -17.04 0.26
N ASP A 15 16.88 -16.11 0.46
CA ASP A 15 15.48 -16.46 0.69
C ASP A 15 14.87 -17.05 -0.61
N CYS A 16 14.68 -18.37 -0.64
CA CYS A 16 14.19 -19.10 -1.81
C CYS A 16 12.71 -18.84 -2.11
N CYS A 17 11.88 -18.62 -1.10
CA CYS A 17 10.44 -18.48 -1.25
C CYS A 17 9.90 -17.25 -0.50
N ILE A 18 9.29 -16.32 -1.23
CA ILE A 18 8.80 -15.05 -0.70
C ILE A 18 7.30 -14.96 -0.94
N SER A 19 6.51 -14.68 0.10
CA SER A 19 5.07 -14.49 0.00
C SER A 19 4.70 -13.02 0.12
N ILE A 20 3.94 -12.50 -0.84
CA ILE A 20 3.47 -11.11 -0.89
C ILE A 20 1.95 -11.13 -0.99
N VAL A 21 1.28 -10.59 0.04
CA VAL A 21 -0.17 -10.42 0.04
C VAL A 21 -0.50 -8.97 -0.24
N THR A 22 -1.12 -8.68 -1.39
CA THR A 22 -1.43 -7.29 -1.78
C THR A 22 -2.48 -7.20 -2.86
N TYR A 23 -3.15 -6.04 -2.91
CA TYR A 23 -4.04 -5.64 -4.00
C TYR A 23 -3.33 -4.77 -5.05
N GLU A 24 -2.03 -4.51 -4.89
CA GLU A 24 -1.21 -3.67 -5.77
C GLU A 24 -0.29 -4.49 -6.70
N GLU A 25 -0.83 -5.55 -7.32
CA GLU A 25 -0.09 -6.50 -8.16
C GLU A 25 0.86 -5.82 -9.15
N ARG A 26 0.36 -4.85 -9.93
CA ARG A 26 1.15 -4.14 -10.94
C ARG A 26 2.40 -3.47 -10.35
N PHE A 27 2.27 -2.85 -9.18
CA PHE A 27 3.40 -2.19 -8.52
C PHE A 27 4.45 -3.21 -8.08
N VAL A 28 3.99 -4.35 -7.55
CA VAL A 28 4.89 -5.43 -7.14
C VAL A 28 5.62 -6.04 -8.33
N LEU A 29 4.92 -6.33 -9.41
CA LEU A 29 5.53 -6.85 -10.64
C LEU A 29 6.56 -5.87 -11.21
N ASP A 30 6.27 -4.57 -11.23
CA ASP A 30 7.24 -3.56 -11.66
C ASP A 30 8.47 -3.52 -10.74
N THR A 31 8.26 -3.61 -9.43
CA THR A 31 9.33 -3.66 -8.41
C THR A 31 10.22 -4.89 -8.58
N ILE A 32 9.62 -6.06 -8.77
CA ILE A 32 10.33 -7.32 -9.01
C ILE A 32 11.08 -7.26 -10.33
N ARG A 33 10.48 -6.70 -11.38
CA ARG A 33 11.14 -6.53 -12.68
C ARG A 33 12.39 -5.66 -12.57
N GLN A 34 12.32 -4.55 -11.84
CA GLN A 34 13.49 -3.71 -11.59
C GLN A 34 14.56 -4.43 -10.79
N ALA A 35 14.18 -5.20 -9.76
CA ALA A 35 15.13 -6.02 -9.01
C ALA A 35 15.79 -7.11 -9.88
N ALA A 36 15.02 -7.77 -10.75
CA ALA A 36 15.53 -8.79 -11.68
C ALA A 36 16.57 -8.21 -12.66
N ILE A 37 16.31 -7.00 -13.20
CA ILE A 37 17.25 -6.28 -14.07
C ILE A 37 18.55 -5.98 -13.32
N ASP A 38 18.46 -5.42 -12.11
CA ASP A 38 19.62 -5.06 -11.29
C ASP A 38 20.47 -6.28 -10.94
N LEU A 39 19.83 -7.42 -10.61
CA LEU A 39 20.48 -8.68 -10.26
C LEU A 39 20.90 -9.52 -11.48
N LYS A 40 20.55 -9.09 -12.70
CA LYS A 40 20.80 -9.82 -13.96
C LYS A 40 20.24 -11.25 -13.95
N GLN A 41 19.11 -11.44 -13.29
CA GLN A 41 18.41 -12.74 -13.21
C GLN A 41 17.29 -12.81 -14.24
N GLY A 42 16.91 -14.03 -14.65
CA GLY A 42 15.70 -14.24 -15.45
C GLY A 42 14.44 -13.85 -14.67
N LEU A 43 13.35 -13.52 -15.37
CA LEU A 43 12.05 -13.27 -14.75
C LEU A 43 10.96 -14.05 -15.47
N TRP A 44 10.28 -14.91 -14.74
CA TRP A 44 9.14 -15.69 -15.22
C TRP A 44 7.89 -15.33 -14.43
N ILE A 45 6.75 -15.28 -15.11
CA ILE A 45 5.45 -15.02 -14.48
C ILE A 45 4.50 -16.14 -14.89
N TRP A 46 3.85 -16.75 -13.91
CA TRP A 46 2.78 -17.72 -14.12
C TRP A 46 1.46 -17.18 -13.57
N SER A 47 0.39 -17.39 -14.33
CA SER A 47 -0.99 -17.13 -13.90
C SER A 47 -1.91 -18.20 -14.44
N VAL A 48 -3.02 -18.47 -13.74
CA VAL A 48 -4.05 -19.41 -14.24
C VAL A 48 -4.67 -18.93 -15.56
N ALA A 49 -4.73 -17.61 -15.79
CA ALA A 49 -5.39 -17.03 -16.96
C ALA A 49 -4.63 -17.26 -18.27
N GLY A 50 -3.32 -17.47 -18.24
CA GLY A 50 -2.51 -17.60 -19.44
C GLY A 50 -1.35 -18.60 -19.36
N GLY A 51 -1.03 -19.15 -18.19
CA GLY A 51 0.14 -19.99 -17.99
C GLY A 51 1.42 -19.19 -17.76
N VAL A 52 2.56 -19.79 -18.10
CA VAL A 52 3.90 -19.22 -17.94
C VAL A 52 4.22 -18.28 -19.10
N LYS A 53 4.85 -17.15 -18.79
CA LYS A 53 5.50 -16.26 -19.76
C LYS A 53 6.75 -15.61 -19.18
N GLU A 54 7.59 -15.07 -20.06
CA GLU A 54 8.66 -14.15 -19.65
C GLU A 54 8.09 -12.86 -19.05
N GLY A 55 8.66 -12.40 -17.94
CA GLY A 55 8.15 -11.25 -17.18
C GLY A 55 8.73 -9.89 -17.55
N PHE A 56 9.79 -9.83 -18.37
CA PHE A 56 10.42 -8.57 -18.77
C PHE A 56 9.59 -7.79 -19.78
N LEU A 57 8.91 -8.48 -20.70
CA LEU A 57 8.08 -7.86 -21.72
C LEU A 57 6.60 -8.11 -21.40
N THR A 58 5.77 -7.08 -21.54
CA THR A 58 4.33 -7.18 -21.27
C THR A 58 3.63 -8.14 -22.23
N ASP A 59 4.07 -8.13 -23.50
CA ASP A 59 3.48 -8.87 -24.62
C ASP A 59 4.24 -10.16 -24.96
N SER A 60 5.03 -10.69 -24.01
CA SER A 60 5.66 -12.01 -24.20
C SER A 60 4.58 -13.07 -24.41
N PRO A 61 4.77 -13.96 -25.41
CA PRO A 61 3.82 -15.04 -25.65
C PRO A 61 3.77 -15.97 -24.44
N TYR A 62 2.58 -16.48 -24.16
CA TYR A 62 2.40 -17.53 -23.18
C TYR A 62 2.88 -18.87 -23.73
N ILE A 63 3.41 -19.68 -22.83
CA ILE A 63 3.88 -21.03 -23.14
C ILE A 63 2.69 -21.98 -23.09
N ALA A 64 2.45 -22.67 -24.19
CA ALA A 64 1.34 -23.62 -24.31
C ALA A 64 1.39 -24.71 -23.24
N ASP A 65 0.22 -25.18 -22.81
CA ASP A 65 0.03 -26.29 -21.87
C ASP A 65 0.56 -26.03 -20.45
N THR A 66 0.69 -24.76 -20.06
CA THR A 66 1.18 -24.35 -18.73
C THR A 66 0.13 -23.64 -17.87
N GLU A 67 -1.13 -23.59 -18.30
CA GLU A 67 -2.23 -22.90 -17.61
C GLU A 67 -2.64 -23.61 -16.31
N THR A 68 -2.49 -24.93 -16.27
CA THR A 68 -2.78 -25.69 -15.04
C THR A 68 -1.68 -25.45 -13.99
N PRO A 69 -2.01 -25.26 -12.70
CA PRO A 69 -1.01 -24.99 -11.66
C PRO A 69 0.11 -26.01 -11.60
N THR A 70 -0.20 -27.31 -11.75
CA THR A 70 0.82 -28.37 -11.77
C THR A 70 1.73 -28.30 -12.99
N ALA A 71 1.20 -27.94 -14.17
CA ALA A 71 2.01 -27.84 -15.38
C ALA A 71 2.91 -26.59 -15.35
N GLY A 72 2.35 -25.45 -14.93
CA GLY A 72 3.11 -24.22 -14.72
C GLY A 72 4.25 -24.39 -13.72
N LEU A 73 3.98 -24.96 -12.55
CA LEU A 73 5.01 -25.25 -11.55
C LEU A 73 6.08 -26.24 -12.07
N ARG A 74 5.69 -27.23 -12.87
CA ARG A 74 6.66 -28.15 -13.48
C ARG A 74 7.58 -27.42 -14.48
N TYR A 75 7.01 -26.58 -15.34
CA TYR A 75 7.76 -25.78 -16.30
C TYR A 75 8.76 -24.85 -15.58
N LEU A 76 8.29 -24.13 -14.55
CA LEU A 76 9.15 -23.27 -13.74
C LEU A 76 10.28 -24.06 -13.06
N ALA A 77 10.01 -25.28 -12.60
CA ALA A 77 11.02 -26.14 -12.01
C ALA A 77 12.14 -26.49 -13.01
N GLU A 78 11.84 -26.61 -14.31
CA GLU A 78 12.84 -26.94 -15.36
C GLU A 78 13.78 -25.77 -15.70
N THR A 79 13.55 -24.59 -15.14
CA THR A 79 14.39 -23.40 -15.38
C THR A 79 15.73 -23.51 -14.65
N GLU A 80 16.83 -23.68 -15.41
CA GLU A 80 18.19 -23.89 -14.86
C GLU A 80 18.97 -22.60 -14.61
N GLN A 81 18.55 -21.47 -15.20
CA GLN A 81 19.21 -20.19 -15.02
C GLN A 81 18.72 -19.51 -13.74
N ALA A 82 19.62 -18.80 -13.03
CA ALA A 82 19.29 -17.96 -11.89
C ALA A 82 18.14 -17.00 -12.23
N SER A 83 16.93 -17.34 -11.78
CA SER A 83 15.69 -16.68 -12.19
C SER A 83 14.77 -16.43 -11.01
N ILE A 84 14.07 -15.31 -11.09
CA ILE A 84 12.94 -14.97 -10.22
C ILE A 84 11.67 -15.46 -10.92
N CYS A 85 10.92 -16.34 -10.27
CA CYS A 85 9.65 -16.83 -10.79
C CYS A 85 8.51 -16.29 -9.92
N VAL A 86 7.56 -15.60 -10.54
CA VAL A 86 6.39 -15.04 -9.86
C VAL A 86 5.18 -15.90 -10.18
N VAL A 87 4.50 -16.41 -9.17
CA VAL A 87 3.23 -17.13 -9.30
C VAL A 87 2.09 -16.25 -8.78
N LEU A 88 1.10 -16.00 -9.63
CA LEU A 88 -0.07 -15.17 -9.32
C LEU A 88 -1.24 -16.03 -8.85
N ASP A 89 -1.83 -15.66 -7.72
CA ASP A 89 -3.05 -16.28 -7.14
C ASP A 89 -2.95 -17.81 -6.96
N LEU A 90 -1.76 -18.33 -6.63
CA LEU A 90 -1.56 -19.77 -6.46
C LEU A 90 -2.16 -20.29 -5.15
N ALA A 91 -2.29 -19.46 -4.11
CA ALA A 91 -2.67 -19.91 -2.77
C ALA A 91 -4.01 -20.67 -2.74
N GLU A 92 -5.00 -20.23 -3.51
CA GLU A 92 -6.31 -20.87 -3.57
C GLU A 92 -6.26 -22.30 -4.16
N HIS A 93 -5.27 -22.57 -5.02
CA HIS A 93 -5.08 -23.87 -5.68
C HIS A 93 -4.32 -24.88 -4.82
N LEU A 94 -3.68 -24.46 -3.73
CA LEU A 94 -2.92 -25.34 -2.83
C LEU A 94 -3.78 -26.29 -2.00
N LYS A 95 -5.11 -26.13 -2.04
CA LYS A 95 -6.06 -27.10 -1.48
C LYS A 95 -5.93 -28.48 -2.14
N ALA A 96 -5.49 -28.53 -3.40
CA ALA A 96 -5.23 -29.77 -4.11
C ALA A 96 -3.86 -30.33 -3.71
N CYS A 97 -3.84 -31.57 -3.19
CA CYS A 97 -2.61 -32.24 -2.74
C CYS A 97 -1.54 -32.36 -3.83
N SER A 98 -1.94 -32.51 -5.10
CA SER A 98 -1.04 -32.56 -6.25
C SER A 98 -0.30 -31.23 -6.47
N VAL A 99 -1.01 -30.10 -6.38
CA VAL A 99 -0.43 -28.75 -6.53
C VAL A 99 0.48 -28.45 -5.35
N LEU A 100 0.05 -28.77 -4.12
CA LEU A 100 0.86 -28.58 -2.93
C LEU A 100 2.18 -29.37 -2.99
N ARG A 101 2.14 -30.63 -3.47
CA ARG A 101 3.36 -31.43 -3.65
C ARG A 101 4.25 -30.85 -4.75
N ALA A 102 3.67 -30.41 -5.87
CA ALA A 102 4.43 -29.79 -6.96
C ALA A 102 5.14 -28.51 -6.50
N LEU A 103 4.46 -27.66 -5.71
CA LEU A 103 5.05 -26.46 -5.13
C LEU A 103 6.24 -26.78 -4.24
N ARG A 104 6.11 -27.76 -3.33
CA ARG A 104 7.21 -28.15 -2.43
C ARG A 104 8.42 -28.67 -3.19
N ASN A 105 8.20 -29.51 -4.20
CA ASN A 105 9.28 -30.01 -5.06
C ASN A 105 9.97 -28.86 -5.82
N LEU A 106 9.21 -27.82 -6.23
CA LEU A 106 9.77 -26.64 -6.87
C LEU A 106 10.62 -25.82 -5.90
N ILE A 107 10.16 -25.60 -4.66
CA ILE A 107 10.91 -24.87 -3.63
C ILE A 107 12.24 -25.57 -3.34
N ASP A 108 12.22 -26.90 -3.14
CA ASP A 108 13.44 -27.69 -2.90
C ASP A 108 14.44 -27.57 -4.07
N ARG A 109 13.95 -27.54 -5.31
CA ARG A 109 14.80 -27.38 -6.50
C ARG A 109 15.34 -25.95 -6.62
N PHE A 110 14.54 -24.95 -6.29
CA PHE A 110 14.96 -23.54 -6.35
C PHE A 110 16.04 -23.23 -5.31
N GLU A 111 15.97 -23.85 -4.14
CA GLU A 111 17.01 -23.74 -3.10
C GLU A 111 18.36 -24.29 -3.60
N GLN A 112 18.35 -25.37 -4.39
CA GLN A 112 19.56 -25.95 -4.97
C GLN A 112 20.16 -25.13 -6.12
N LEU A 113 19.30 -24.53 -6.95
CA LEU A 113 19.71 -23.76 -8.14
C LEU A 113 19.97 -22.27 -7.83
N GLY A 114 19.59 -21.79 -6.65
CA GLY A 114 19.64 -20.37 -6.31
C GLY A 114 18.56 -19.53 -7.02
N ASN A 115 17.44 -20.17 -7.40
CA ASN A 115 16.29 -19.48 -7.96
C ASN A 115 15.39 -18.96 -6.84
N THR A 116 14.60 -17.92 -7.12
CA THR A 116 13.66 -17.36 -6.15
C THR A 116 12.22 -17.52 -6.64
N LEU A 117 11.37 -18.10 -5.80
CA LEU A 117 9.93 -18.14 -5.99
C LEU A 117 9.27 -16.98 -5.24
N VAL A 118 8.47 -16.19 -5.95
CA VAL A 118 7.62 -15.15 -5.37
C VAL A 118 6.17 -15.54 -5.55
N MET A 119 5.46 -15.70 -4.44
CA MET A 119 4.02 -15.91 -4.42
C MET A 119 3.32 -14.58 -4.22
N LEU A 120 2.48 -14.19 -5.19
CA LEU A 120 1.73 -12.94 -5.16
C LEU A 120 0.24 -13.27 -5.13
N ASP A 121 -0.37 -13.09 -3.97
CA ASP A 121 -1.77 -13.42 -3.71
C ASP A 121 -2.53 -12.19 -3.19
N CYS A 122 -3.83 -12.12 -3.45
CA CYS A 122 -4.68 -11.04 -2.93
C CYS A 122 -5.09 -11.23 -1.46
N ASN A 123 -5.11 -12.48 -0.96
CA ASN A 123 -5.54 -12.85 0.38
C ASN A 123 -4.53 -13.79 1.05
N ASP A 124 -4.36 -13.68 2.37
CA ASP A 124 -3.56 -14.64 3.14
C ASP A 124 -4.32 -15.95 3.35
N THR A 125 -4.29 -16.81 2.33
CA THR A 125 -4.93 -18.14 2.33
C THR A 125 -3.91 -19.28 2.24
N LEU A 126 -2.62 -18.97 2.41
CA LEU A 126 -1.55 -19.95 2.32
C LEU A 126 -1.68 -21.01 3.43
N PRO A 127 -1.58 -22.31 3.12
CA PRO A 127 -1.53 -23.36 4.12
C PRO A 127 -0.33 -23.19 5.06
N GLU A 128 -0.47 -23.55 6.34
CA GLU A 128 0.61 -23.45 7.35
C GLU A 128 1.90 -24.16 6.92
N VAL A 129 1.77 -25.30 6.25
CA VAL A 129 2.91 -26.05 5.70
C VAL A 129 3.69 -25.28 4.64
N VAL A 130 3.06 -24.34 3.92
CA VAL A 130 3.74 -23.47 2.95
C VAL A 130 4.30 -22.24 3.65
N LYS A 131 3.57 -21.69 4.64
CA LYS A 131 4.03 -20.59 5.47
C LYS A 131 5.37 -20.87 6.16
N SER A 132 5.67 -22.12 6.49
CA SER A 132 6.97 -22.51 7.06
C SER A 132 8.16 -22.40 6.09
N TYR A 133 7.90 -22.40 4.78
CA TYR A 133 8.94 -22.23 3.75
C TYR A 133 9.02 -20.80 3.20
N THR A 134 7.96 -20.00 3.38
CA THR A 134 7.87 -18.66 2.80
C THR A 134 8.28 -17.58 3.79
N LYS A 135 9.01 -16.59 3.29
CA LYS A 135 9.25 -15.34 4.02
C LYS A 135 8.22 -14.28 3.61
N PRO A 136 7.45 -13.72 4.55
CA PRO A 136 6.50 -12.66 4.23
C PRO A 136 7.24 -11.37 3.85
N PHE A 137 6.82 -10.75 2.75
CA PHE A 137 7.30 -9.44 2.32
C PHE A 137 6.15 -8.44 2.20
N GLU A 138 6.19 -7.43 3.06
CA GLU A 138 5.20 -6.35 3.09
C GLU A 138 5.65 -5.16 2.23
N ILE A 139 4.80 -4.83 1.26
CA ILE A 139 4.94 -3.65 0.40
C ILE A 139 4.68 -2.38 1.19
N SER A 140 5.53 -1.37 1.01
CA SER A 140 5.34 -0.08 1.66
C SER A 140 4.26 0.74 0.96
N PHE A 141 3.53 1.51 1.75
CA PHE A 141 2.69 2.58 1.23
C PHE A 141 3.53 3.60 0.43
N PRO A 142 2.92 4.28 -0.56
CA PRO A 142 3.63 5.22 -1.40
C PRO A 142 4.27 6.35 -0.61
N SER A 143 5.51 6.67 -0.96
CA SER A 143 6.26 7.76 -0.33
C SER A 143 5.65 9.13 -0.65
N GLN A 144 6.06 10.19 0.05
CA GLN A 144 5.59 11.54 -0.27
C GLN A 144 5.92 11.95 -1.71
N GLN A 145 7.12 11.60 -2.21
CA GLN A 145 7.53 11.91 -3.57
C GLN A 145 6.69 11.12 -4.59
N GLU A 146 6.45 9.85 -4.30
CA GLU A 146 5.62 8.98 -5.13
C GLU A 146 4.16 9.45 -5.17
N LEU A 147 3.60 9.89 -4.04
CA LEU A 147 2.26 10.49 -4.00
C LEU A 147 2.17 11.76 -4.85
N ILE A 148 3.20 12.61 -4.84
CA ILE A 148 3.26 13.79 -5.73
C ILE A 148 3.25 13.36 -7.20
N GLU A 149 4.01 12.32 -7.56
CA GLU A 149 4.00 11.78 -8.92
C GLU A 149 2.66 11.19 -9.32
N ILE A 150 2.02 10.44 -8.42
CA ILE A 150 0.69 9.86 -8.63
C ILE A 150 -0.31 10.98 -8.92
N VAL A 151 -0.36 12.01 -8.08
CA VAL A 151 -1.23 13.18 -8.29
C VAL A 151 -0.98 13.79 -9.67
N ARG A 152 0.29 14.05 -10.02
CA ARG A 152 0.64 14.64 -11.33
C ARG A 152 0.24 13.76 -12.50
N LYS A 153 0.56 12.47 -12.47
CA LYS A 153 0.24 11.49 -13.52
C LYS A 153 -1.27 11.35 -13.70
N THR A 154 -2.02 11.31 -12.61
CA THR A 154 -3.49 11.25 -12.63
C THR A 154 -4.09 12.52 -13.21
N LEU A 155 -3.66 13.71 -12.77
CA LEU A 155 -4.15 14.98 -13.32
C LEU A 155 -3.86 15.10 -14.81
N LEU A 156 -2.65 14.72 -15.25
CA LEU A 156 -2.29 14.74 -16.67
C LEU A 156 -3.16 13.78 -17.49
N ARG A 157 -3.40 12.57 -16.98
CA ARG A 157 -4.27 11.57 -17.63
C ARG A 157 -5.71 12.08 -17.73
N SER A 158 -6.23 12.70 -16.67
CA SER A 158 -7.58 13.27 -16.67
C SER A 158 -7.68 14.47 -17.62
N HIS A 159 -6.66 15.34 -17.66
CA HIS A 159 -6.64 16.52 -18.53
C HIS A 159 -6.68 16.15 -20.02
N ARG A 160 -6.05 15.02 -20.40
CA ARG A 160 -6.12 14.49 -21.78
C ARG A 160 -7.53 14.06 -22.20
N LYS A 161 -8.38 13.65 -21.26
CA LYS A 161 -9.77 13.24 -21.53
C LYS A 161 -10.71 14.44 -21.52
N THR A 162 -10.53 15.31 -20.54
CA THR A 162 -11.35 16.51 -20.34
C THR A 162 -10.45 17.63 -19.84
N PRO A 163 -10.43 18.82 -20.47
CA PRO A 163 -9.65 19.95 -19.97
C PRO A 163 -10.03 20.27 -18.54
N ILE A 164 -9.01 20.33 -17.68
CA ILE A 164 -9.13 20.61 -16.24
C ILE A 164 -8.35 21.88 -15.94
N GLU A 165 -8.96 22.80 -15.19
CA GLU A 165 -8.29 23.99 -14.67
C GLU A 165 -7.54 23.63 -13.38
N ILE A 166 -6.22 23.81 -13.39
CA ILE A 166 -5.37 23.53 -12.23
C ILE A 166 -5.02 24.87 -11.57
N GLY A 167 -5.62 25.11 -10.41
CA GLY A 167 -5.45 26.34 -9.61
C GLY A 167 -4.92 26.08 -8.22
N ILE A 168 -4.15 25.00 -8.04
CA ILE A 168 -3.65 24.57 -6.73
C ILE A 168 -2.36 25.30 -6.33
N THR A 169 -2.28 25.76 -5.09
CA THR A 169 -1.04 26.34 -4.56
C THR A 169 -0.06 25.25 -4.14
N LYS A 170 1.24 25.58 -4.03
CA LYS A 170 2.24 24.62 -3.50
C LYS A 170 1.85 24.11 -2.11
N LYS A 171 1.35 25.01 -1.24
CA LYS A 171 0.86 24.66 0.10
C LYS A 171 -0.39 23.76 0.05
N GLY A 172 -1.30 24.03 -0.88
CA GLY A 172 -2.47 23.18 -1.11
C GLY A 172 -2.07 21.77 -1.54
N LEU A 173 -1.16 21.65 -2.51
CA LEU A 173 -0.64 20.36 -2.97
C LEU A 173 0.02 19.57 -1.83
N ASP A 174 0.87 20.21 -1.04
CA ASP A 174 1.51 19.58 0.13
C ASP A 174 0.48 19.07 1.14
N THR A 175 -0.62 19.82 1.32
CA THR A 175 -1.72 19.45 2.21
C THR A 175 -2.50 18.25 1.66
N ILE A 176 -2.80 18.22 0.35
CA ILE A 176 -3.44 17.07 -0.30
C ILE A 176 -2.57 15.83 -0.17
N VAL A 177 -1.28 15.93 -0.50
CA VAL A 177 -0.33 14.81 -0.40
C VAL A 177 -0.24 14.28 1.03
N ARG A 178 -0.20 15.18 2.03
CA ARG A 178 -0.23 14.78 3.45
C ARG A 178 -1.51 14.01 3.78
N ASN A 179 -2.66 14.44 3.25
CA ASN A 179 -3.93 13.76 3.45
C ASN A 179 -4.02 12.42 2.72
N LEU A 180 -3.34 12.22 1.58
CA LEU A 180 -3.30 10.94 0.86
C LEU A 180 -2.42 9.87 1.54
N ARG A 181 -1.54 10.24 2.47
CA ARG A 181 -0.67 9.27 3.17
C ARG A 181 -1.46 8.14 3.84
N GLY A 182 -0.96 6.92 3.74
CA GLY A 182 -1.62 5.71 4.25
C GLY A 182 -2.70 5.15 3.33
N LEU A 183 -2.86 5.70 2.12
CA LEU A 183 -3.62 5.07 1.05
C LEU A 183 -2.69 4.29 0.13
N THR A 184 -3.19 3.22 -0.48
CA THR A 184 -2.52 2.56 -1.60
C THR A 184 -2.45 3.48 -2.82
N ARG A 185 -1.59 3.19 -3.79
CA ARG A 185 -1.41 3.98 -5.01
C ARG A 185 -2.72 4.06 -5.79
N ARG A 186 -3.40 2.91 -5.94
CA ARG A 186 -4.71 2.83 -6.60
C ARG A 186 -5.78 3.64 -5.86
N GLN A 187 -5.77 3.63 -4.53
CA GLN A 187 -6.69 4.45 -3.72
C GLN A 187 -6.40 5.94 -3.88
N ALA A 188 -5.14 6.35 -3.87
CA ALA A 188 -4.75 7.74 -4.08
C ALA A 188 -5.14 8.24 -5.48
N GLU A 189 -4.89 7.44 -6.53
CA GLU A 189 -5.35 7.75 -7.90
C GLU A 189 -6.86 7.95 -7.96
N ARG A 190 -7.62 7.05 -7.32
CA ARG A 190 -9.07 7.12 -7.27
C ARG A 190 -9.56 8.39 -6.58
N VAL A 191 -9.01 8.72 -5.41
CA VAL A 191 -9.40 9.93 -4.67
C VAL A 191 -9.20 11.19 -5.53
N ILE A 192 -8.05 11.32 -6.20
CA ILE A 192 -7.77 12.46 -7.09
C ILE A 192 -8.71 12.48 -8.29
N THR A 193 -8.96 11.32 -8.90
CA THR A 193 -9.88 11.21 -10.03
C THR A 193 -11.29 11.66 -9.63
N ASP A 194 -11.79 11.16 -8.50
CA ASP A 194 -13.11 11.50 -7.97
C ASP A 194 -13.22 13.00 -7.65
N THR A 195 -12.16 13.64 -7.12
CA THR A 195 -12.20 15.09 -6.83
C THR A 195 -12.34 15.97 -8.07
N VAL A 196 -11.80 15.54 -9.21
CA VAL A 196 -11.70 16.38 -10.42
C VAL A 196 -12.85 16.12 -11.39
N ILE A 197 -13.51 14.96 -11.30
CA ILE A 197 -14.60 14.58 -12.21
C ILE A 197 -15.80 15.53 -12.11
N GLU A 198 -16.15 15.99 -10.90
CA GLU A 198 -17.39 16.73 -10.67
C GLU A 198 -17.36 18.15 -11.22
N ASP A 199 -16.27 18.90 -10.98
CA ASP A 199 -16.18 20.33 -11.30
C ASP A 199 -15.10 20.67 -12.34
N LYS A 200 -14.33 19.66 -12.79
CA LYS A 200 -13.21 19.81 -13.72
C LYS A 200 -12.16 20.83 -13.25
N ARG A 201 -12.04 20.99 -11.94
CA ARG A 201 -11.07 21.89 -11.30
C ARG A 201 -10.24 21.10 -10.31
N PHE A 202 -9.01 21.55 -10.11
CA PHE A 202 -8.17 21.05 -9.03
C PHE A 202 -7.55 22.24 -8.29
N SER A 203 -8.07 22.51 -7.10
CA SER A 203 -7.84 23.73 -6.32
C SER A 203 -7.67 23.44 -4.83
N ASP A 204 -7.28 24.45 -4.06
CA ASP A 204 -7.13 24.32 -2.60
C ASP A 204 -8.46 23.98 -1.89
N ASN A 205 -9.61 24.23 -2.52
CA ASN A 205 -10.93 23.88 -1.96
C ASN A 205 -11.20 22.36 -1.97
N ASP A 206 -10.46 21.60 -2.78
CA ASP A 206 -10.66 20.15 -2.92
C ASP A 206 -10.05 19.35 -1.75
N ILE A 207 -9.32 20.00 -0.84
CA ILE A 207 -8.77 19.36 0.36
C ILE A 207 -9.88 18.65 1.16
N ASN A 208 -11.04 19.28 1.33
CA ASN A 208 -12.16 18.70 2.06
C ASN A 208 -12.74 17.46 1.36
N ARG A 209 -12.77 17.47 0.02
CA ARG A 209 -13.20 16.32 -0.78
C ARG A 209 -12.21 15.16 -0.69
N VAL A 210 -10.91 15.44 -0.77
CA VAL A 210 -9.85 14.43 -0.59
C VAL A 210 -9.97 13.77 0.78
N ILE A 211 -10.18 14.57 1.83
CA ILE A 211 -10.39 14.07 3.19
C ILE A 211 -11.65 13.19 3.22
N ALA A 212 -12.79 13.65 2.68
CA ALA A 212 -14.03 12.90 2.64
C ALA A 212 -13.90 11.56 1.89
N SER A 213 -13.29 11.54 0.70
CA SER A 213 -13.07 10.33 -0.08
C SER A 213 -12.16 9.34 0.64
N LYS A 214 -11.08 9.83 1.28
CA LYS A 214 -10.22 8.98 2.12
C LYS A 214 -10.99 8.32 3.26
N ARG A 215 -11.90 9.05 3.94
CA ARG A 215 -12.75 8.49 4.99
C ARG A 215 -13.56 7.30 4.47
N GLY A 216 -14.21 7.46 3.33
CA GLY A 216 -15.03 6.41 2.72
C GLY A 216 -14.23 5.17 2.30
N ILE A 217 -12.94 5.31 1.99
CA ILE A 217 -12.05 4.18 1.69
C ILE A 217 -11.68 3.42 2.97
N ILE A 218 -11.32 4.13 4.04
CA ILE A 218 -10.90 3.52 5.31
C ILE A 218 -12.08 2.79 5.99
N GLN A 219 -13.26 3.38 5.98
CA GLN A 219 -14.47 2.78 6.60
C GLN A 219 -14.85 1.42 5.98
N ARG A 220 -14.54 1.18 4.70
CA ARG A 220 -14.82 -0.11 4.03
C ARG A 220 -13.89 -1.25 4.51
N GLY A 221 -12.80 -0.93 5.21
CA GLY A 221 -11.84 -1.91 5.75
C GLY A 221 -12.28 -2.57 7.07
N GLY A 222 -13.46 -2.24 7.61
CA GLY A 222 -14.16 -3.00 8.64
C GLY A 222 -13.70 -2.81 10.10
N LEU A 223 -12.40 -2.57 10.36
CA LEU A 223 -11.86 -2.44 11.72
C LEU A 223 -11.81 -1.01 12.27
N LEU A 224 -11.81 -0.01 11.39
CA LEU A 224 -11.62 1.39 11.75
C LEU A 224 -12.85 2.21 11.37
N GLU A 225 -13.48 2.82 12.37
CA GLU A 225 -14.57 3.77 12.15
C GLU A 225 -14.01 5.19 12.14
N TYR A 226 -14.31 5.95 11.09
CA TYR A 226 -14.00 7.37 11.08
C TYR A 226 -14.98 8.15 11.94
N ILE A 227 -14.46 8.99 12.85
CA ILE A 227 -15.28 9.85 13.69
C ILE A 227 -15.31 11.26 13.12
N GLU A 228 -16.51 11.77 12.84
CA GLU A 228 -16.66 13.16 12.42
C GLU A 228 -16.25 14.13 13.54
N THR A 229 -15.42 15.08 13.13
CA THR A 229 -14.90 16.15 13.96
C THR A 229 -15.30 17.50 13.35
N PRO A 230 -15.69 18.49 14.18
CA PRO A 230 -15.91 19.86 13.76
C PRO A 230 -14.75 20.45 12.97
N LEU A 231 -15.04 21.41 12.10
CA LEU A 231 -14.03 22.17 11.35
C LEU A 231 -13.30 23.15 12.25
N ASP A 232 -14.01 23.77 13.20
CA ASP A 232 -13.43 24.67 14.18
C ASP A 232 -13.43 24.07 15.59
N LEU A 233 -12.31 24.25 16.29
CA LEU A 233 -12.16 23.90 17.70
C LEU A 233 -13.11 24.71 18.59
N SER A 234 -13.61 25.86 18.12
CA SER A 234 -14.61 26.69 18.80
C SER A 234 -15.95 25.98 18.98
N GLU A 235 -16.33 25.09 18.06
CA GLU A 235 -17.58 24.31 18.09
C GLU A 235 -17.59 23.26 19.22
N ILE A 236 -16.42 22.95 19.81
CA ILE A 236 -16.31 21.99 20.91
C ILE A 236 -16.45 22.72 22.25
N GLY A 237 -17.54 22.47 22.96
CA GLY A 237 -17.79 23.07 24.28
C GLY A 237 -16.71 22.74 25.33
N GLY A 238 -16.30 23.73 26.11
CA GLY A 238 -15.42 23.54 27.28
C GLY A 238 -13.94 23.33 26.96
N MET A 239 -13.27 22.48 27.76
CA MET A 239 -11.88 22.02 27.54
C MET A 239 -10.81 23.11 27.44
N ARG A 240 -11.01 24.28 28.06
CA ARG A 240 -10.12 25.45 27.95
C ARG A 240 -8.63 25.13 28.16
N ARG A 241 -8.29 24.31 29.15
CA ARG A 241 -6.91 23.90 29.43
C ARG A 241 -6.32 23.03 28.31
N LEU A 242 -7.10 22.06 27.81
CA LEU A 242 -6.71 21.22 26.68
C LEU A 242 -6.54 22.05 25.41
N LYS A 243 -7.50 22.93 25.07
CA LYS A 243 -7.39 23.81 23.89
C LYS A 243 -6.13 24.67 23.93
N LYS A 244 -5.80 25.25 25.09
CA LYS A 244 -4.54 26.00 25.29
C LYS A 244 -3.31 25.11 25.08
N TRP A 245 -3.31 23.89 25.65
CA TRP A 245 -2.22 22.93 25.50
C TRP A 245 -2.02 22.49 24.05
N LEU A 246 -3.10 22.29 23.30
CA LEU A 246 -3.08 21.90 21.89
C LEU A 246 -2.55 23.03 20.99
N ASN A 247 -2.97 24.27 21.22
CA ASN A 247 -2.48 25.42 20.47
C ASN A 247 -0.96 25.60 20.61
N GLN A 248 -0.41 25.42 21.81
CA GLN A 248 1.04 25.51 22.04
C GLN A 248 1.84 24.44 21.27
N ARG A 249 1.22 23.29 20.99
CA ARG A 249 1.87 22.14 20.35
C ARG A 249 1.47 21.93 18.90
N LYS A 250 0.64 22.81 18.33
CA LYS A 250 0.21 22.74 16.93
C LYS A 250 1.41 22.75 15.97
N GLY A 251 2.48 23.46 16.33
CA GLY A 251 3.72 23.52 15.56
C GLY A 251 4.59 22.25 15.64
N ALA A 252 4.37 21.34 16.60
CA ALA A 252 5.23 20.16 16.79
C ALA A 252 5.18 19.16 15.61
N PHE A 253 4.22 19.31 14.69
CA PHE A 253 4.08 18.50 13.49
C PHE A 253 4.62 19.21 12.23
N SER A 254 5.31 20.35 12.37
CA SER A 254 5.83 21.12 11.25
C SER A 254 7.22 20.62 10.81
N PRO A 255 7.60 20.80 9.53
CA PRO A 255 8.95 20.51 9.06
C PRO A 255 10.03 21.28 9.84
N GLU A 256 9.72 22.52 10.23
CA GLU A 256 10.61 23.38 11.02
C GLU A 256 10.84 22.78 12.41
N ALA A 257 9.78 22.28 13.08
CA ALA A 257 9.93 21.60 14.36
C ALA A 257 10.83 20.36 14.25
N SER A 258 10.69 19.58 13.18
CA SER A 258 11.58 18.44 12.91
C SER A 258 13.04 18.87 12.69
N ALA A 259 13.28 20.02 12.05
CA ALA A 259 14.62 20.58 11.86
C ALA A 259 15.27 21.04 13.17
N PHE A 260 14.46 21.42 14.16
CA PHE A 260 14.89 21.72 15.53
C PHE A 260 14.93 20.49 16.45
N SER A 261 14.80 19.27 15.90
CA SER A 261 14.78 18.01 16.66
C SER A 261 13.66 17.94 17.72
N LEU A 262 12.57 18.70 17.54
CA LEU A 262 11.37 18.56 18.35
C LEU A 262 10.59 17.32 17.90
N GLU A 263 10.43 16.35 18.79
CA GLU A 263 9.61 15.17 18.52
C GLU A 263 8.12 15.50 18.54
N ALA A 264 7.38 14.95 17.56
CA ALA A 264 5.93 14.96 17.59
C ALA A 264 5.40 14.18 18.81
N PRO A 265 4.30 14.62 19.44
CA PRO A 265 3.74 13.91 20.59
C PRO A 265 3.32 12.49 20.19
N ARG A 266 3.85 11.48 20.90
CA ARG A 266 3.71 10.06 20.55
C ARG A 266 2.35 9.45 20.90
N GLY A 267 1.65 10.00 21.88
CA GLY A 267 0.33 9.53 22.30
C GLY A 267 -0.25 10.33 23.47
N VAL A 268 -1.57 10.24 23.64
CA VAL A 268 -2.29 10.86 24.75
C VAL A 268 -3.16 9.80 25.41
N LEU A 269 -2.92 9.53 26.69
CA LEU A 269 -3.77 8.66 27.51
C LEU A 269 -4.82 9.52 28.24
N MET A 270 -6.10 9.24 28.00
CA MET A 270 -7.21 9.95 28.64
C MET A 270 -7.80 9.10 29.75
N LEU A 271 -7.59 9.53 31.00
CA LEU A 271 -8.16 8.90 32.18
C LEU A 271 -9.39 9.68 32.67
N GLY A 272 -10.42 8.97 33.11
CA GLY A 272 -11.61 9.57 33.70
C GLY A 272 -12.80 8.63 33.75
N VAL A 273 -13.78 8.96 34.57
CA VAL A 273 -15.04 8.23 34.71
C VAL A 273 -15.85 8.21 33.40
N GLN A 274 -16.84 7.32 33.31
CA GLN A 274 -17.77 7.31 32.18
C GLN A 274 -18.46 8.68 32.07
N GLY A 275 -18.63 9.20 30.85
CA GLY A 275 -19.22 10.53 30.64
C GLY A 275 -18.29 11.74 30.86
N ALA A 276 -17.03 11.56 31.29
CA ALA A 276 -16.08 12.67 31.53
C ALA A 276 -15.56 13.36 30.24
N GLY A 277 -16.20 13.15 29.08
CA GLY A 277 -15.83 13.80 27.83
C GLY A 277 -14.58 13.26 27.14
N LYS A 278 -14.11 12.03 27.46
CA LYS A 278 -12.93 11.41 26.83
C LYS A 278 -13.02 11.37 25.30
N SER A 279 -14.15 10.94 24.75
CA SER A 279 -14.37 10.92 23.30
C SER A 279 -14.43 12.32 22.70
N LEU A 280 -14.97 13.30 23.43
CA LEU A 280 -15.01 14.70 23.00
C LEU A 280 -13.60 15.33 23.01
N CYS A 281 -12.74 14.93 23.95
CA CYS A 281 -11.33 15.32 23.96
C CYS A 281 -10.60 14.77 22.72
N ALA A 282 -10.87 13.52 22.31
CA ALA A 282 -10.32 12.95 21.09
C ALA A 282 -10.71 13.79 19.85
N LYS A 283 -12.00 14.18 19.74
CA LYS A 283 -12.49 15.08 18.69
C LYS A 283 -11.77 16.43 18.72
N ALA A 284 -11.57 17.00 19.91
CA ALA A 284 -10.87 18.28 20.07
C ALA A 284 -9.41 18.25 19.59
N ILE A 285 -8.69 17.16 19.90
CA ILE A 285 -7.31 16.97 19.45
C ILE A 285 -7.25 16.89 17.92
N ALA A 286 -8.10 16.05 17.33
CA ALA A 286 -8.17 15.86 15.89
C ALA A 286 -8.53 17.16 15.15
N THR A 287 -9.53 17.91 15.61
CA THR A 287 -9.89 19.23 15.07
C THR A 287 -8.74 20.22 15.19
N ALA A 288 -8.11 20.35 16.37
CA ALA A 288 -7.05 21.35 16.60
C ALA A 288 -5.83 21.17 15.67
N TRP A 289 -5.48 19.92 15.36
CA TRP A 289 -4.31 19.58 14.54
C TRP A 289 -4.65 19.23 13.09
N HIS A 290 -5.93 19.29 12.72
CA HIS A 290 -6.44 18.98 11.38
C HIS A 290 -6.00 17.57 10.94
N GLN A 291 -6.13 16.62 11.87
CA GLN A 291 -5.80 15.21 11.67
C GLN A 291 -7.08 14.37 11.59
N PRO A 292 -7.09 13.29 10.78
CA PRO A 292 -8.20 12.35 10.77
C PRO A 292 -8.36 11.65 12.13
N LEU A 293 -9.59 11.53 12.64
CA LEU A 293 -9.90 10.76 13.85
C LEU A 293 -10.47 9.38 13.48
N LEU A 294 -9.77 8.33 13.91
CA LEU A 294 -10.16 6.94 13.70
C LEU A 294 -10.42 6.29 15.06
N ARG A 295 -11.53 5.58 15.17
CA ARG A 295 -11.88 4.71 16.30
C ARG A 295 -11.61 3.27 15.89
N LEU A 296 -10.76 2.60 16.66
CA LEU A 296 -10.59 1.16 16.61
C LEU A 296 -11.44 0.58 17.74
N ASP A 297 -12.35 -0.33 17.40
CA ASP A 297 -13.08 -1.12 18.38
C ASP A 297 -12.54 -2.56 18.30
N PRO A 298 -11.69 -2.99 19.26
CA PRO A 298 -11.05 -4.30 19.19
C PRO A 298 -12.01 -5.49 19.45
N GLY A 299 -13.30 -5.22 19.73
CA GLY A 299 -14.27 -6.23 20.15
C GLY A 299 -14.33 -6.38 21.67
#